data_AF-A0A968P6D2-F1
#
_entry.id   AF-A0A968P6D2-F1
#
_cell.length_a   1.000
_cell.length_b   1.000
_cell.length_c   1.000
_cell.angle_alpha   90.00
_cell.angle_beta   90.00
_cell.angle_gamma   90.00
#
_symmetry.space_group_name_H-M   'P 1'
#
loop_
_entity.id
_entity.type
_entity.pdbx_description
1 polymer ?
#
loop_
_entity_poly.entity_id
_entity_poly.type
_entity_poly.pdbx_seq_one_letter_code
_entity_poly.pdbx_strand_id
1 'polypeptide(L)'
;MSRPVVWLLHLANFLVGGTGLVYAWMLYFLEPTDPYAVAHHPFQPQVQHLHVWTAPVLVFALGLVWLSHAWRHWTLGVSERRRSGAAMLACAAPMVLSGYFLQTAVEEGWRQTWLTVHLLSSAIWIAAYLGHLLSARKSR
;
A
#
# COMPACT_ATOMS: atom_id res chain seq x y z
N MET A 1 16.39 13.56 -3.07
CA MET A 1 16.32 12.24 -2.39
C MET A 1 17.54 11.41 -2.78
N SER A 2 18.06 10.60 -1.86
CA SER A 2 19.15 9.68 -2.15
C SER A 2 18.65 8.44 -2.91
N ARG A 3 19.52 7.82 -3.71
CA ARG A 3 19.19 6.61 -4.49
C ARG A 3 18.68 5.44 -3.63
N PRO A 4 19.23 5.17 -2.43
CA PRO A 4 18.75 4.08 -1.57
C PRO A 4 17.28 4.24 -1.14
N VAL A 5 16.85 5.46 -0.80
CA VAL A 5 15.47 5.73 -0.37
C VAL A 5 14.49 5.50 -1.52
N VAL A 6 14.88 5.88 -2.74
CA VAL A 6 14.08 5.62 -3.95
C VAL A 6 13.93 4.12 -4.19
N TRP A 7 15.03 3.36 -4.12
CA TRP A 7 15.01 1.91 -4.28
C TRP A 7 14.16 1.22 -3.21
N LEU A 8 14.33 1.61 -1.95
CA LEU A 8 13.53 1.10 -0.84
C LEU A 8 12.04 1.35 -1.07
N LEU A 9 11.65 2.56 -1.48
CA LEU A 9 10.26 2.90 -1.78
C LEU A 9 9.67 2.03 -2.90
N HIS A 10 10.42 1.86 -4.01
CA HIS A 10 9.95 1.05 -5.13
C HIS A 10 9.85 -0.42 -4.78
N LEU A 11 10.87 -0.98 -4.11
CA LEU A 11 10.88 -2.37 -3.69
C LEU A 11 9.75 -2.64 -2.69
N ALA A 12 9.56 -1.76 -1.70
CA ALA A 12 8.49 -1.91 -0.73
C ALA A 12 7.11 -1.88 -1.38
N ASN A 13 6.85 -0.94 -2.31
CA ASN A 13 5.60 -0.90 -3.07
C ASN A 13 5.41 -2.16 -3.91
N PHE A 14 6.45 -2.64 -4.57
CA PHE A 14 6.39 -3.85 -5.38
C PHE A 14 6.04 -5.07 -4.53
N LEU A 15 6.71 -5.24 -3.39
CA LEU A 15 6.49 -6.39 -2.50
C LEU A 15 5.09 -6.36 -1.87
N VAL A 16 4.69 -5.25 -1.23
CA VAL A 16 3.39 -5.18 -0.55
C VAL A 16 2.24 -5.14 -1.54
N GLY A 17 2.37 -4.40 -2.64
CA GLY A 17 1.37 -4.33 -3.70
C GLY A 17 1.23 -5.66 -4.43
N GLY A 18 2.36 -6.28 -4.79
CA GLY A 18 2.38 -7.58 -5.47
C GLY A 18 1.75 -8.68 -4.62
N THR A 19 2.14 -8.78 -3.35
CA THR A 19 1.55 -9.76 -2.42
C THR A 19 0.07 -9.48 -2.15
N GLY A 20 -0.33 -8.22 -2.03
CA GLY A 20 -1.74 -7.85 -1.86
C GLY A 20 -2.60 -8.23 -3.07
N LEU A 21 -2.09 -8.00 -4.30
CA LEU A 21 -2.77 -8.40 -5.54
C LEU A 21 -2.87 -9.93 -5.67
N VAL A 22 -1.80 -10.66 -5.37
CA VAL A 22 -1.80 -12.13 -5.38
C VAL A 22 -2.76 -12.67 -4.31
N TYR A 23 -2.78 -12.07 -3.12
CA TYR A 23 -3.70 -12.47 -2.07
C TYR A 23 -5.16 -12.24 -2.44
N ALA A 24 -5.49 -11.07 -3.00
CA ALA A 24 -6.82 -10.77 -3.52
C ALA A 24 -7.21 -11.74 -4.65
N TRP A 25 -6.27 -12.07 -5.55
CA TRP A 25 -6.49 -13.08 -6.57
C TRP A 25 -6.89 -14.43 -5.97
N MET A 26 -6.12 -14.92 -4.99
CA MET A 26 -6.42 -16.19 -4.31
C MET A 26 -7.79 -16.18 -3.63
N LEU A 27 -8.15 -15.07 -2.98
CA LEU A 27 -9.39 -14.95 -2.22
C LEU A 27 -10.64 -14.87 -3.10
N TYR A 28 -10.56 -14.20 -4.25
CA TYR A 28 -11.73 -13.90 -5.08
C TYR A 28 -11.85 -14.73 -6.36
N PHE A 29 -10.77 -15.37 -6.82
CA PHE A 29 -10.75 -16.06 -8.13
C PHE A 29 -10.33 -17.52 -8.09
N LEU A 30 -9.81 -18.03 -6.96
CA LEU A 30 -9.52 -19.45 -6.81
C LEU A 30 -10.65 -20.14 -6.06
N GLU A 31 -11.04 -21.32 -6.55
CA GLU A 31 -12.01 -22.17 -5.89
C GLU A 31 -11.34 -22.97 -4.76
N PRO A 32 -11.96 -23.07 -3.58
CA PRO A 32 -11.48 -23.94 -2.52
C PRO A 32 -11.43 -25.40 -2.98
N THR A 33 -10.36 -26.10 -2.59
CA THR A 33 -10.18 -27.52 -2.93
C THR A 33 -11.17 -28.45 -2.21
N ASP A 34 -11.81 -27.96 -1.14
CA ASP A 34 -12.79 -28.69 -0.34
C ASP A 34 -13.85 -27.70 0.22
N PRO A 35 -15.13 -28.09 0.39
CA PRO A 35 -16.18 -27.22 0.91
C PRO A 35 -15.94 -26.66 2.32
N TYR A 36 -15.08 -27.30 3.11
CA TYR A 36 -14.73 -26.87 4.47
C TYR A 36 -13.35 -26.23 4.53
N ALA A 37 -12.67 -26.03 3.39
CA ALA A 37 -11.36 -25.41 3.35
C ALA A 37 -11.45 -23.94 3.77
N VAL A 38 -10.69 -23.59 4.80
CA VAL A 38 -10.58 -22.21 5.32
C VAL A 38 -9.85 -21.28 4.33
N ALA A 39 -8.96 -21.84 3.51
CA ALA A 39 -8.22 -21.13 2.47
C ALA A 39 -8.52 -21.74 1.10
N HIS A 40 -8.56 -20.89 0.08
CA HIS A 40 -8.83 -21.28 -1.30
C HIS A 40 -7.60 -21.89 -1.98
N HIS A 41 -6.39 -21.58 -1.48
CA HIS A 41 -5.14 -22.08 -2.04
C HIS A 41 -4.11 -22.42 -0.95
N PRO A 42 -3.27 -23.47 -1.10
CA PRO A 42 -2.30 -23.88 -0.08
C PRO A 42 -1.29 -22.79 0.32
N PHE A 43 -0.98 -21.87 -0.59
CA PHE A 43 -0.07 -20.74 -0.32
C PHE A 43 -0.76 -19.44 0.15
N GLN A 44 -2.09 -19.41 0.26
CA GLN A 44 -2.82 -18.21 0.66
C GLN A 44 -2.37 -17.63 2.01
N PRO A 45 -2.17 -18.43 3.08
CA PRO A 45 -1.68 -17.91 4.36
C PRO A 45 -0.27 -17.30 4.26
N GLN A 46 0.63 -17.90 3.48
CA GLN A 46 2.00 -17.43 3.31
C GLN A 46 2.04 -16.10 2.56
N VAL A 47 1.21 -15.96 1.52
CA VAL A 47 1.06 -14.68 0.80
C VAL A 47 0.47 -13.61 1.72
N GLN A 48 -0.51 -13.96 2.56
CA GLN A 48 -1.06 -13.04 3.57
C GLN A 48 0.02 -12.57 4.55
N HIS A 49 0.81 -13.49 5.11
CA HIS A 49 1.89 -13.14 6.03
C HIS A 49 2.93 -12.23 5.36
N LEU A 50 3.33 -12.56 4.13
CA LEU A 50 4.29 -11.76 3.38
C LEU A 50 3.76 -10.34 3.11
N HIS A 51 2.46 -10.21 2.80
CA HIS A 51 1.81 -8.91 2.66
C HIS A 51 1.87 -8.11 3.97
N VAL A 52 1.50 -8.73 5.09
CA VAL A 52 1.54 -8.09 6.42
C VAL A 52 2.97 -7.70 6.82
N TRP A 53 3.97 -8.54 6.55
CA TRP A 53 5.37 -8.26 6.89
C TRP A 53 6.00 -7.17 6.03
N THR A 54 5.60 -7.06 4.76
CA THR A 54 6.15 -6.07 3.84
C THR A 54 5.50 -4.69 3.99
N ALA A 55 4.28 -4.63 4.54
CA ALA A 55 3.58 -3.36 4.79
C ALA A 55 4.38 -2.37 5.68
N PRO A 56 4.95 -2.78 6.85
CA PRO A 56 5.80 -1.90 7.67
C PRO A 56 6.99 -1.31 6.91
N VAL A 57 7.57 -2.05 5.96
CA VAL A 57 8.68 -1.57 5.13
C VAL A 57 8.22 -0.41 4.24
N LEU A 58 7.02 -0.52 3.64
CA LEU A 58 6.44 0.58 2.87
C LEU A 58 6.15 1.79 3.77
N VAL A 59 5.53 1.59 4.94
CA VAL A 59 5.25 2.68 5.89
C VAL A 59 6.52 3.42 6.29
N PHE A 60 7.59 2.68 6.58
CA PHE A 60 8.90 3.26 6.90
C PHE A 60 9.47 4.04 5.71
N ALA A 61 9.42 3.48 4.50
CA ALA A 61 9.88 4.17 3.30
C ALA A 61 9.11 5.47 3.04
N LEU A 62 7.79 5.47 3.26
CA LEU A 62 6.95 6.68 3.18
C LEU A 62 7.37 7.73 4.21
N GLY A 63 7.70 7.32 5.44
CA GLY A 63 8.25 8.21 6.47
C GLY A 63 9.58 8.87 6.06
N LEU A 64 10.50 8.10 5.46
CA LEU A 64 11.76 8.64 4.94
C LEU A 64 11.55 9.62 3.79
N VAL A 65 10.64 9.31 2.87
CA VAL A 65 10.27 10.22 1.76
C VAL A 65 9.61 11.48 2.30
N TRP A 66 8.73 11.36 3.28
CA TRP A 66 8.09 12.49 3.93
C TRP A 66 9.14 13.44 4.52
N LEU A 67 10.05 12.94 5.35
CA LEU A 67 11.07 13.74 6.01
C LEU A 67 12.08 14.35 5.01
N SER A 68 12.58 13.55 4.07
CA SER A 68 13.67 13.96 3.17
C SER A 68 13.22 14.76 1.95
N HIS A 69 11.93 14.69 1.60
CA HIS A 69 11.39 15.32 0.40
C HIS A 69 10.21 16.23 0.73
N ALA A 70 9.06 15.69 1.13
CA ALA A 70 7.82 16.46 1.25
C ALA A 70 7.92 17.57 2.32
N TRP A 71 8.42 17.22 3.51
CA TRP A 71 8.60 18.16 4.62
C TRP A 71 9.59 19.27 4.27
N ARG A 72 10.72 18.92 3.67
CA ARG A 72 11.74 19.90 3.25
C ARG A 72 11.21 20.88 2.20
N HIS A 73 10.41 20.41 1.23
CA HIS A 73 9.74 21.29 0.27
C HIS A 73 8.69 22.20 0.93
N TRP A 74 8.01 21.72 1.98
CA TRP A 74 7.06 22.51 2.75
C TRP A 74 7.75 23.62 3.55
N THR A 75 8.83 23.30 4.28
CA THR A 75 9.55 24.27 5.11
C THR A 75 10.28 25.33 4.28
N LEU A 76 10.73 24.99 3.07
CA LEU A 76 11.42 25.90 2.16
C LEU A 76 10.48 26.67 1.22
N GLY A 77 9.16 26.51 1.35
CA GLY A 77 8.18 27.27 0.56
C GLY A 77 8.17 26.97 -0.95
N VAL A 78 8.85 25.90 -1.40
CA VAL A 78 8.95 25.55 -2.82
C VAL A 78 7.57 25.09 -3.30
N SER A 79 6.94 25.83 -4.22
CA SER A 79 5.57 25.56 -4.67
C SER A 79 5.47 24.32 -5.57
N GLU A 80 6.53 23.99 -6.30
CA GLU A 80 6.58 22.84 -7.18
C GLU A 80 6.36 21.53 -6.39
N ARG A 81 5.40 20.72 -6.86
CA ARG A 81 5.10 19.35 -6.40
C ARG A 81 4.60 19.18 -4.94
N ARG A 82 4.40 20.25 -4.15
CA ARG A 82 3.78 20.16 -2.79
C ARG A 82 2.41 19.46 -2.79
N ARG A 83 1.55 19.81 -3.75
CA ARG A 83 0.22 19.20 -3.89
C ARG A 83 0.30 17.70 -4.20
N SER A 84 1.28 17.28 -4.99
CA SER A 84 1.49 15.87 -5.30
C SER A 84 1.95 15.06 -4.10
N GLY A 85 2.83 15.62 -3.25
CA GLY A 85 3.25 14.97 -2.01
C GLY A 85 2.10 14.84 -1.01
N ALA A 86 1.30 15.89 -0.83
CA ALA A 86 0.12 15.86 0.04
C ALA A 86 -0.95 14.89 -0.46
N ALA A 87 -1.21 14.85 -1.77
CA ALA A 87 -2.16 13.91 -2.38
C ALA A 87 -1.73 12.46 -2.17
N MET A 88 -0.43 12.16 -2.33
CA MET A 88 0.09 10.81 -2.07
C MET A 88 -0.07 10.42 -0.59
N LEU A 89 0.24 11.33 0.34
CA LEU A 89 0.04 11.06 1.78
C LEU A 89 -1.45 10.80 2.10
N ALA A 90 -2.34 11.60 1.53
CA ALA A 90 -3.78 11.44 1.69
C ALA A 90 -4.30 10.10 1.12
N CYS A 91 -3.66 9.55 0.09
CA CYS A 91 -3.97 8.22 -0.42
C CYS A 91 -3.38 7.10 0.47
N ALA A 92 -2.17 7.28 1.00
CA ALA A 92 -1.49 6.28 1.81
C ALA A 92 -2.15 6.08 3.19
N ALA A 93 -2.61 7.16 3.83
CA ALA A 93 -3.17 7.12 5.18
C ALA A 93 -4.36 6.16 5.33
N PRO A 94 -5.45 6.25 4.54
CA PRO A 94 -6.57 5.33 4.66
C PRO A 94 -6.17 3.88 4.37
N MET A 95 -5.24 3.65 3.43
CA MET A 95 -4.71 2.31 3.12
C MET A 95 -3.98 1.70 4.31
N VAL A 96 -3.06 2.43 4.93
CA VAL A 96 -2.26 1.93 6.06
C VAL A 96 -3.14 1.73 7.30
N LEU A 97 -3.98 2.72 7.63
CA LEU A 97 -4.83 2.67 8.82
C LEU A 97 -5.88 1.57 8.74
N SER A 98 -6.54 1.41 7.59
CA SER A 98 -7.51 0.32 7.39
C SER A 98 -6.85 -1.05 7.46
N GLY A 99 -5.60 -1.20 7.01
CA GLY A 99 -4.85 -2.45 7.15
C GLY A 99 -4.63 -2.82 8.62
N TYR A 100 -4.28 -1.83 9.46
CA TYR A 100 -4.15 -2.04 10.91
C TYR A 100 -5.49 -2.40 11.56
N PHE A 101 -6.55 -1.62 11.29
CA PHE A 101 -7.86 -1.87 11.87
C PHE A 101 -8.47 -3.19 11.41
N LEU A 102 -8.19 -3.64 10.19
CA LEU A 102 -8.62 -4.95 9.69
C LEU A 102 -8.02 -6.10 10.53
N GLN A 103 -6.76 -5.99 10.98
CA GLN A 103 -6.11 -7.01 11.81
C GLN A 103 -6.63 -7.03 13.25
N THR A 104 -7.13 -5.89 13.75
CA THR A 104 -7.61 -5.77 15.14
C THR A 104 -9.13 -5.82 15.28
N ALA A 105 -9.87 -5.87 14.17
CA ALA A 105 -11.33 -5.91 14.19
C ALA A 105 -11.84 -7.26 14.69
N VAL A 106 -12.67 -7.22 15.74
CA VAL A 106 -13.30 -8.42 16.32
C VAL A 106 -14.66 -8.69 15.69
N GLU A 107 -15.48 -7.65 15.54
CA GLU A 107 -16.81 -7.78 14.94
C GLU A 107 -16.75 -7.88 13.41
N GLU A 108 -17.58 -8.75 12.84
CA GLU A 108 -17.67 -8.97 11.39
C GLU A 108 -17.97 -7.66 10.64
N GLY A 109 -18.89 -6.84 11.15
CA GLY A 109 -19.29 -5.59 10.51
C GLY A 109 -18.13 -4.60 10.35
N TRP A 110 -17.31 -4.47 11.39
CA TRP A 110 -16.08 -3.67 11.34
C TRP A 110 -15.05 -4.29 10.42
N ARG A 111 -14.86 -5.61 10.47
CA ARG A 111 -13.92 -6.31 9.59
C ARG A 111 -14.25 -6.08 8.10
N GLN A 112 -15.52 -6.18 7.72
CA GLN A 112 -15.98 -5.94 6.34
C GLN A 112 -15.81 -4.48 5.91
N THR A 113 -16.08 -3.55 6.82
CA THR A 113 -15.89 -2.12 6.56
C THR A 113 -14.41 -1.81 6.30
N TRP A 114 -13.52 -2.26 7.18
CA TRP A 114 -12.08 -2.04 7.01
C TRP A 114 -11.51 -2.76 5.80
N LEU A 115 -11.98 -3.96 5.48
CA LEU A 115 -11.63 -4.67 4.25
C LEU A 115 -11.98 -3.83 3.01
N THR A 116 -13.21 -3.32 2.95
CA THR A 116 -13.68 -2.50 1.82
C THR A 116 -12.85 -1.22 1.69
N VAL A 117 -12.65 -0.50 2.79
CA VAL A 117 -11.81 0.71 2.82
C VAL A 117 -10.38 0.39 2.37
N HIS A 118 -9.82 -0.72 2.85
CA HIS A 118 -8.46 -1.13 2.51
C HIS A 118 -8.30 -1.45 1.03
N LEU A 119 -9.21 -2.22 0.44
CA LEU A 119 -9.16 -2.56 -0.98
C LEU A 119 -9.30 -1.33 -1.88
N LEU A 120 -10.29 -0.45 -1.59
CA LEU A 120 -10.51 0.77 -2.39
C LEU A 120 -9.32 1.72 -2.29
N SER A 121 -8.83 1.99 -1.08
CA SER A 121 -7.69 2.88 -0.88
C SER A 121 -6.38 2.30 -1.45
N SER A 122 -6.20 0.98 -1.41
CA SER A 122 -5.06 0.29 -2.05
C SER A 122 -5.10 0.43 -3.58
N ALA A 123 -6.27 0.26 -4.20
CA ALA A 123 -6.42 0.44 -5.64
C ALA A 123 -6.10 1.89 -6.06
N ILE A 124 -6.63 2.87 -5.30
CA ILE A 124 -6.33 4.29 -5.50
C ILE A 124 -4.83 4.57 -5.32
N TRP A 125 -4.21 4.02 -4.28
CA TRP A 125 -2.78 4.18 -4.02
C TRP A 125 -1.93 3.66 -5.18
N ILE A 126 -2.18 2.45 -5.66
CA ILE A 126 -1.44 1.85 -6.78
C ILE A 126 -1.56 2.73 -8.02
N ALA A 127 -2.78 3.14 -8.38
CA ALA A 127 -3.01 4.00 -9.54
C ALA A 127 -2.33 5.37 -9.40
N ALA A 128 -2.45 6.01 -8.24
CA ALA A 128 -1.82 7.30 -7.96
C ALA A 128 -0.29 7.21 -7.98
N TYR A 129 0.28 6.15 -7.41
CA TYR A 129 1.72 5.91 -7.39
C TYR A 129 2.28 5.69 -8.80
N LEU A 130 1.62 4.87 -9.61
CA LEU A 130 2.00 4.66 -11.01
C LEU A 130 1.88 5.95 -11.82
N GLY A 131 0.77 6.69 -11.66
CA GLY A 131 0.59 8.00 -12.30
C GLY A 131 1.67 9.01 -11.92
N HIS A 132 2.07 9.04 -10.64
CA HIS A 132 3.17 9.87 -10.15
C HIS A 132 4.51 9.48 -10.80
N LEU A 133 4.81 8.18 -10.88
CA LEU A 133 6.04 7.68 -11.49
C LEU A 133 6.13 8.05 -12.99
N LEU A 134 5.02 7.91 -13.71
CA LEU A 134 4.94 8.25 -15.14
C LEU A 134 5.04 9.76 -15.39
N SER A 135 4.41 10.58 -14.55
CA SER A 135 4.53 12.05 -14.62
C SER A 135 5.96 12.51 -14.36
N ALA A 136 6.66 11.89 -13.41
CA ALA A 136 8.06 12.20 -13.12
C ALA A 136 9.01 11.87 -14.29
N ARG A 137 8.72 10.80 -15.06
CA ARG A 137 9.49 10.45 -16.28
C ARG A 137 9.29 11.45 -17.41
N LYS A 138 8.07 11.96 -17.63
CA LYS A 138 7.79 12.95 -18.70
C LYS A 138 8.43 14.33 -18.47
N SER A 139 8.82 14.62 -17.23
CA SER A 139 9.40 15.89 -16.81
C SER A 139 10.94 15.92 -16.88
N ARG A 140 11.57 14.82 -17.29
CA ARG A 140 13.03 14.68 -17.50
C ARG A 140 13.32 14.54 -18.98
#